data_AF-A0A2J8VHF8-F1
#
_entry.id   AF-A0A2J8VHF8-F1
#
_cell.length_a   1.000
_cell.length_b   1.000
_cell.length_c   1.000
_cell.angle_alpha   90.00
_cell.angle_beta   90.00
_cell.angle_gamma   90.00
#
_symmetry.space_group_name_H-M   'P 1'
#
loop_
_entity.id
_entity.type
_entity.pdbx_description
1 polymer ?
#
loop_
_entity_poly.entity_id
_entity_poly.type
_entity_poly.pdbx_seq_one_letter_code
_entity_poly.pdbx_strand_id
1 'polypeptide(L)'
;MPLSTAGILSSSSAASNRSRNKARYRTKAVSSEVDESLFGDIKSPAQGQNDSPIVLLRDKHTLQKTLTALGLDRKPETIQLITRDMVRELIVPTVDPSGESLIISPEEFERIKWASHVLTREELEARDQAFKKEKEATMDAVMTRKKIMKQKEMVWNNNKKLSDLEEVAKERAQNLLQRANKLRMEQEEELRDMSKIILNAKCHAIRDAQILEKQQIQKELDTEEKRLDQMMEVERQKSIQRQEELDRKRREERIRGRRQIVEQMEKNQEERSLLAEQREQEKEQMLEYMEQLQEEDLKDMERRQQQKLKMQAEIKRINDENQKQKAELLAQEKLADQMVMEFTKKKMAREAEFEAEQERIRREKEKEIARLRAMQEKVQDYQAEQLFCALTGPLPTFPGCLAGQAQPGGCRQRVAQKGKGEFAEEDGNRG
;
A
#
# COMPACT_ATOMS: atom_id res chain seq x y z
N MET A 1 -19.02 -0.18 -31.99
CA MET A 1 -20.19 0.70 -32.14
C MET A 1 -20.01 1.89 -31.20
N PRO A 2 -19.68 3.08 -31.73
CA PRO A 2 -19.58 4.30 -30.92
C PRO A 2 -20.93 5.02 -30.91
N LEU A 3 -21.38 5.49 -29.76
CA LEU A 3 -22.47 6.45 -29.68
C LEU A 3 -22.11 7.54 -28.67
N SER A 4 -21.70 8.68 -29.23
CA SER A 4 -21.81 9.98 -28.59
C SER A 4 -23.28 10.34 -28.38
N THR A 5 -23.62 10.86 -27.20
CA THR A 5 -24.73 11.81 -27.07
C THR A 5 -24.31 12.93 -26.12
N ALA A 6 -24.60 14.15 -26.57
CA ALA A 6 -24.28 15.39 -25.90
C ALA A 6 -25.42 15.83 -24.97
N GLY A 7 -25.04 16.59 -23.94
CA GLY A 7 -25.72 17.84 -23.57
C GLY A 7 -26.91 17.75 -22.62
N ILE A 8 -26.69 18.11 -21.37
CA ILE A 8 -27.69 18.84 -20.56
C ILE A 8 -27.02 20.06 -19.92
N LEU A 9 -27.69 21.19 -20.14
CA LEU A 9 -27.38 22.54 -19.72
C LEU A 9 -27.61 22.72 -18.21
N SER A 10 -26.78 23.56 -17.58
CA SER A 10 -27.19 24.28 -16.38
C SER A 10 -26.71 25.72 -16.47
N SER A 11 -27.69 26.58 -16.63
CA SER A 11 -27.66 28.03 -16.56
C SER A 11 -27.60 28.51 -15.10
N SER A 12 -26.69 29.43 -14.78
CA SER A 12 -26.97 30.51 -13.84
C SER A 12 -25.98 31.67 -14.03
N SER A 13 -26.51 32.71 -14.67
CA SER A 13 -26.41 34.14 -14.35
C SER A 13 -25.25 34.60 -13.44
N ALA A 14 -24.29 35.32 -14.02
CA ALA A 14 -23.56 36.35 -13.32
C ALA A 14 -23.41 37.58 -14.21
N ALA A 15 -23.73 38.71 -13.61
CA ALA A 15 -24.09 39.95 -14.25
C ALA A 15 -22.95 40.63 -15.05
N SER A 16 -23.40 41.39 -16.04
CA SER A 16 -22.67 42.39 -16.79
C SER A 16 -21.77 43.29 -15.94
N ASN A 17 -20.53 43.50 -16.39
CA ASN A 17 -19.82 44.76 -16.15
C ASN A 17 -19.19 45.27 -17.45
N ARG A 18 -20.04 45.89 -18.28
CA ARG A 18 -19.63 46.86 -19.30
C ARG A 18 -18.99 48.05 -18.57
N SER A 19 -17.68 48.09 -18.54
CA SER A 19 -16.90 49.28 -18.20
C SER A 19 -17.16 50.38 -19.25
N ARG A 20 -18.21 51.16 -19.04
CA ARG A 20 -18.47 52.42 -19.75
C ARG A 20 -17.52 53.48 -19.19
N ASN A 21 -16.55 53.91 -20.00
CA ASN A 21 -15.81 55.14 -19.79
C ASN A 21 -16.78 56.33 -19.85
N LYS A 22 -17.31 56.73 -18.70
CA LYS A 22 -18.04 57.98 -18.53
C LYS A 22 -17.06 58.99 -17.95
N ALA A 23 -16.71 60.00 -18.75
CA ALA A 23 -15.89 61.13 -18.32
C ALA A 23 -16.51 61.76 -17.07
N ARG A 24 -15.89 61.53 -15.90
CA ARG A 24 -16.21 62.25 -14.68
C ARG A 24 -15.42 63.54 -14.71
N TYR A 25 -16.11 64.66 -14.92
CA TYR A 25 -15.56 65.96 -14.58
C TYR A 25 -15.28 65.97 -13.07
N ARG A 26 -14.02 66.25 -12.71
CA ARG A 26 -13.58 66.42 -11.34
C ARG A 26 -13.92 67.86 -10.93
N THR A 27 -14.92 68.04 -10.09
CA THR A 27 -15.24 69.33 -9.45
C THR A 27 -14.06 69.72 -8.56
N LYS A 28 -13.39 70.84 -8.85
CA LYS A 28 -12.21 71.31 -8.09
C LYS A 28 -12.54 72.29 -6.95
N ALA A 29 -13.72 72.90 -6.92
CA ALA A 29 -14.21 73.73 -5.82
C ALA A 29 -15.75 73.78 -5.84
N VAL A 30 -16.39 73.86 -4.66
CA VAL A 30 -17.86 73.84 -4.48
C VAL A 30 -18.45 75.27 -4.40
N SER A 31 -17.62 76.29 -4.21
CA SER A 31 -18.01 77.70 -4.26
C SER A 31 -17.12 78.45 -5.28
N SER A 32 -17.74 79.23 -6.16
CA SER A 32 -17.02 80.19 -6.99
C SER A 32 -16.98 81.52 -6.25
N GLU A 33 -15.87 81.79 -5.55
CA GLU A 33 -15.54 83.16 -5.18
C GLU A 33 -14.84 83.78 -6.39
N VAL A 34 -15.66 84.45 -7.21
CA VAL A 34 -15.17 85.37 -8.23
C VAL A 34 -14.88 86.67 -7.50
N ASP A 35 -13.61 87.07 -7.48
CA ASP A 35 -13.22 88.39 -7.01
C ASP A 35 -13.67 89.43 -8.06
N GLU A 36 -14.78 90.12 -7.77
CA GLU A 36 -15.32 91.18 -8.64
C GLU A 36 -14.43 92.43 -8.67
N SER A 37 -13.34 92.48 -7.89
CA SER A 37 -12.38 93.59 -7.91
C SER A 37 -11.51 93.65 -9.18
N LEU A 38 -11.62 92.65 -10.08
CA LEU A 38 -10.84 92.59 -11.34
C LEU A 38 -11.47 93.40 -12.49
N PHE A 39 -12.74 93.81 -12.38
CA PHE A 39 -13.38 94.74 -13.31
C PHE A 39 -13.84 95.98 -12.55
N GLY A 40 -12.86 96.82 -12.20
CA GLY A 40 -12.96 98.21 -11.74
C GLY A 40 -14.32 98.70 -11.22
N ASP A 41 -14.40 98.92 -9.91
CA ASP A 41 -15.45 99.71 -9.27
C ASP A 41 -15.66 101.05 -10.00
N ILE A 42 -16.84 101.22 -10.59
CA ILE A 42 -17.33 102.50 -11.09
C ILE A 42 -17.78 103.33 -9.88
N LYS A 43 -16.93 104.26 -9.44
CA LYS A 43 -17.35 105.38 -8.58
C LYS A 43 -17.61 106.62 -9.44
N SER A 44 -18.80 107.18 -9.26
CA SER A 44 -19.32 108.37 -9.92
C SER A 44 -18.49 109.64 -9.63
N PRO A 45 -18.39 110.59 -10.59
CA PRO A 45 -17.70 111.86 -10.36
C PRO A 45 -18.69 112.91 -9.82
N ALA A 46 -18.36 113.52 -8.69
CA ALA A 46 -18.96 114.78 -8.26
C ALA A 46 -17.87 115.67 -7.65
N GLN A 47 -17.66 116.82 -8.30
CA GLN A 47 -17.01 118.07 -7.83
C GLN A 47 -15.57 117.93 -7.29
N GLY A 48 -14.53 118.53 -7.87
CA GLY A 48 -14.40 119.84 -8.52
C GLY A 48 -13.10 120.49 -8.00
N GLN A 49 -12.67 121.60 -8.62
CA GLN A 49 -11.49 122.46 -8.35
C GLN A 49 -10.37 122.22 -9.37
N ASN A 50 -10.30 122.96 -10.49
CA ASN A 50 -10.02 124.40 -10.67
C ASN A 50 -8.69 124.85 -10.04
N ASP A 51 -7.72 125.08 -10.92
CA ASP A 51 -6.52 125.86 -10.70
C ASP A 51 -6.89 127.31 -10.32
N SER A 52 -6.54 127.72 -9.10
CA SER A 52 -6.33 129.13 -8.68
C SER A 52 -5.69 129.16 -7.28
N PRO A 53 -4.88 130.20 -6.94
CA PRO A 53 -4.02 130.20 -5.78
C PRO A 53 -4.79 130.53 -4.49
N ILE A 54 -4.62 129.72 -3.46
CA ILE A 54 -5.17 129.97 -2.12
C ILE A 54 -4.32 131.04 -1.42
N VAL A 55 -4.92 132.22 -1.27
CA VAL A 55 -4.54 133.27 -0.32
C VAL A 55 -5.16 132.92 1.03
N LEU A 56 -4.34 132.61 2.03
CA LEU A 56 -4.79 132.52 3.43
C LEU A 56 -4.56 133.86 4.13
N LEU A 57 -5.64 134.63 4.27
CA LEU A 57 -5.78 135.75 5.18
C LEU A 57 -5.64 135.27 6.64
N ARG A 58 -4.77 135.91 7.41
CA ARG A 58 -4.76 135.82 8.88
C ARG A 58 -5.69 136.91 9.44
N ASP A 59 -6.64 136.48 10.27
CA ASP A 59 -7.59 137.31 10.99
C ASP A 59 -6.95 138.18 12.08
N LYS A 60 -7.49 139.39 12.21
CA LYS A 60 -7.03 140.54 13.02
C LYS A 60 -7.73 140.63 14.39
N HIS A 61 -7.83 139.55 15.17
CA HIS A 61 -8.59 139.57 16.43
C HIS A 61 -7.86 139.15 17.71
N THR A 62 -6.51 139.15 17.72
CA THR A 62 -5.72 138.74 18.91
C THR A 62 -4.80 139.80 19.50
N LEU A 63 -5.06 141.09 19.27
CA LEU A 63 -4.30 142.20 19.90
C LEU A 63 -5.21 143.22 20.61
N GLN A 64 -6.13 142.75 21.46
CA GLN A 64 -7.00 143.63 22.27
C GLN A 64 -7.03 143.29 23.77
N LYS A 65 -6.10 142.48 24.29
CA LYS A 65 -6.18 141.98 25.68
C LYS A 65 -4.95 142.09 26.57
N THR A 66 -3.92 142.84 26.21
CA THR A 66 -2.67 142.87 27.00
C THR A 66 -2.18 144.25 27.43
N LEU A 67 -3.00 145.31 27.42
CA LEU A 67 -2.63 146.59 28.03
C LEU A 67 -3.77 147.25 28.83
N THR A 68 -4.57 146.43 29.53
CA THR A 68 -5.45 146.85 30.64
C THR A 68 -4.76 146.68 31.99
N ALA A 69 -3.43 146.87 32.06
CA ALA A 69 -2.61 146.52 33.22
C ALA A 69 -1.82 147.67 33.86
N LEU A 70 -1.95 148.92 33.40
CA LEU A 70 -1.26 150.06 34.02
C LEU A 70 -2.19 151.28 34.16
N GLY A 71 -3.12 151.17 35.12
CA GLY A 71 -3.82 152.31 35.68
C GLY A 71 -3.09 152.84 36.91
N LEU A 72 -3.04 154.16 37.08
CA LEU A 72 -2.75 154.79 38.38
C LEU A 72 -3.27 156.23 38.41
N ASP A 73 -4.49 156.38 38.92
CA ASP A 73 -4.96 157.58 39.59
C ASP A 73 -4.17 157.75 40.92
N ARG A 74 -3.59 158.93 41.19
CA ARG A 74 -3.03 159.28 42.51
C ARG A 74 -3.59 160.61 43.02
N LYS A 75 -4.06 160.62 44.27
CA LYS A 75 -4.48 161.80 45.05
C LYS A 75 -3.24 162.47 45.70
N PRO A 76 -3.19 163.81 45.89
CA PRO A 76 -1.99 164.52 46.36
C PRO A 76 -1.72 164.36 47.87
N GLU A 77 -0.43 164.33 48.25
CA GLU A 77 0.07 164.22 49.63
C GLU A 77 -0.03 165.57 50.40
N THR A 78 -0.40 165.51 51.68
CA THR A 78 -0.56 166.67 52.59
C THR A 78 0.35 166.50 53.81
N ILE A 79 1.08 167.55 54.20
CA ILE A 79 2.01 167.55 55.36
C ILE A 79 1.42 168.45 56.47
N GLN A 80 1.33 167.93 57.70
CA GLN A 80 0.84 168.65 58.89
C GLN A 80 1.99 169.32 59.65
N LEU A 81 1.90 170.64 59.87
CA LEU A 81 2.92 171.43 60.57
C LEU A 81 2.34 171.95 61.90
N ILE A 82 2.91 171.51 63.02
CA ILE A 82 2.44 171.80 64.39
C ILE A 82 3.35 172.85 65.04
N THR A 83 2.83 174.03 65.36
CA THR A 83 3.48 175.00 66.28
C THR A 83 2.48 175.50 67.33
N ARG A 84 3.01 175.96 68.48
CA ARG A 84 2.38 175.87 69.83
C ARG A 84 0.95 176.41 70.00
N ASP A 85 0.38 177.20 69.09
CA ASP A 85 -1.02 177.66 69.19
C ASP A 85 -1.85 177.50 67.90
N MET A 86 -1.45 176.67 66.91
CA MET A 86 -2.32 176.26 65.80
C MET A 86 -1.67 175.15 64.93
N VAL A 87 -2.44 174.10 64.59
CA VAL A 87 -2.06 173.06 63.61
C VAL A 87 -2.65 173.41 62.25
N ARG A 88 -1.81 173.52 61.21
CA ARG A 88 -2.23 173.81 59.82
C ARG A 88 -1.80 172.67 58.89
N GLU A 89 -2.72 172.26 58.01
CA GLU A 89 -2.51 171.27 56.95
C GLU A 89 -2.10 171.96 55.65
N LEU A 90 -0.90 171.64 55.13
CA LEU A 90 -0.36 172.17 53.88
C LEU A 90 -0.36 171.08 52.81
N ILE A 91 -1.06 171.35 51.69
CA ILE A 91 -1.10 170.47 50.50
C ILE A 91 0.14 170.73 49.66
N VAL A 92 0.93 169.69 49.36
CA VAL A 92 2.12 169.78 48.50
C VAL A 92 1.67 169.77 47.03
N PRO A 93 1.97 170.82 46.23
CA PRO A 93 1.72 170.81 44.79
C PRO A 93 2.55 169.71 44.12
N THR A 94 1.90 168.70 43.52
CA THR A 94 2.54 167.56 42.83
C THR A 94 3.03 167.90 41.41
N VAL A 95 3.02 169.18 41.02
CA VAL A 95 3.37 169.63 39.66
C VAL A 95 4.38 170.77 39.76
N ASP A 96 5.60 170.52 39.29
CA ASP A 96 6.66 171.53 39.16
C ASP A 96 6.35 172.57 38.05
N PRO A 97 6.64 173.86 38.27
CA PRO A 97 6.14 174.99 37.48
C PRO A 97 6.98 175.33 36.22
N SER A 98 7.47 174.33 35.47
CA SER A 98 8.27 174.54 34.24
C SER A 98 7.92 173.62 33.03
N GLY A 99 6.97 172.69 33.14
CA GLY A 99 6.33 172.04 31.98
C GLY A 99 7.18 171.17 31.01
N GLU A 100 8.46 170.91 31.27
CA GLU A 100 9.38 170.27 30.31
C GLU A 100 10.15 169.03 30.84
N SER A 101 9.50 168.10 31.56
CA SER A 101 10.13 166.84 31.99
C SER A 101 9.25 165.60 31.75
N LEU A 102 9.72 164.66 30.89
CA LEU A 102 9.03 163.42 30.50
C LEU A 102 9.50 162.24 31.38
N ILE A 103 8.59 161.60 32.14
CA ILE A 103 8.91 160.42 32.99
C ILE A 103 8.68 159.14 32.18
N ILE A 104 9.74 158.36 31.88
CA ILE A 104 9.70 157.13 31.04
C ILE A 104 9.91 155.86 31.91
N SER A 105 9.23 154.74 31.57
CA SER A 105 9.37 153.42 32.23
C SER A 105 10.65 152.66 31.79
N PRO A 106 11.26 151.77 32.61
CA PRO A 106 12.54 151.13 32.28
C PRO A 106 12.51 150.29 30.99
N GLU A 107 11.43 149.56 30.72
CA GLU A 107 11.28 148.75 29.49
C GLU A 107 11.11 149.62 28.23
N GLU A 108 10.46 150.76 28.39
CA GLU A 108 10.26 151.73 27.31
C GLU A 108 11.52 152.55 27.08
N PHE A 109 12.27 152.84 28.15
CA PHE A 109 13.62 153.38 28.08
C PHE A 109 14.57 152.40 27.40
N GLU A 110 14.53 151.09 27.71
CA GLU A 110 15.34 150.10 27.01
C GLU A 110 14.90 149.90 25.56
N ARG A 111 13.60 149.83 25.26
CA ARG A 111 13.11 149.80 23.87
C ARG A 111 13.55 151.04 23.10
N ILE A 112 13.41 152.24 23.67
CA ILE A 112 13.88 153.48 23.05
C ILE A 112 15.40 153.44 22.90
N LYS A 113 16.16 152.96 23.90
CA LYS A 113 17.61 152.81 23.85
C LYS A 113 18.07 151.81 22.77
N TRP A 114 17.36 150.70 22.58
CA TRP A 114 17.62 149.70 21.52
C TRP A 114 17.13 150.17 20.14
N ALA A 115 16.04 150.95 20.07
CA ALA A 115 15.51 151.53 18.83
C ALA A 115 16.27 152.79 18.38
N SER A 116 16.82 153.56 19.33
CA SER A 116 17.71 154.70 19.11
C SER A 116 19.16 154.27 18.90
N HIS A 117 19.49 153.00 19.18
CA HIS A 117 20.77 152.43 18.81
C HIS A 117 20.83 152.34 17.28
N VAL A 118 21.42 153.37 16.67
CA VAL A 118 21.73 153.40 15.24
C VAL A 118 22.76 152.30 15.01
N LEU A 119 22.29 151.15 14.54
CA LEU A 119 23.15 150.03 14.16
C LEU A 119 24.22 150.56 13.22
N THR A 120 25.47 150.27 13.56
CA THR A 120 26.59 150.59 12.68
C THR A 120 26.44 149.80 11.38
N ARG A 121 27.01 150.31 10.28
CA ARG A 121 26.95 149.64 8.97
C ARG A 121 27.38 148.16 9.05
N GLU A 122 28.36 147.88 9.90
CA GLU A 122 28.90 146.54 10.16
C GLU A 122 27.89 145.61 10.85
N GLU A 123 27.11 146.10 11.81
CA GLU A 123 26.09 145.30 12.52
C GLU A 123 24.89 144.95 11.64
N LEU A 124 24.52 145.88 10.74
CA LEU A 124 23.45 145.69 9.77
C LEU A 124 23.87 144.66 8.71
N GLU A 125 25.11 144.76 8.22
CA GLU A 125 25.73 143.77 7.35
C GLU A 125 25.86 142.39 8.05
N ALA A 126 26.21 142.36 9.34
CA ALA A 126 26.28 141.12 10.12
C ALA A 126 24.90 140.45 10.27
N ARG A 127 23.83 141.23 10.48
CA ARG A 127 22.46 140.72 10.59
C ARG A 127 21.94 140.20 9.25
N ASP A 128 22.20 140.91 8.16
CA ASP A 128 21.85 140.47 6.81
C ASP A 128 22.64 139.22 6.42
N GLN A 129 23.91 139.14 6.79
CA GLN A 129 24.70 137.92 6.61
C GLN A 129 24.17 136.76 7.45
N ALA A 130 23.74 136.99 8.70
CA ALA A 130 23.13 135.97 9.53
C ALA A 130 21.82 135.45 8.92
N PHE A 131 20.96 136.35 8.42
CA PHE A 131 19.71 135.98 7.76
C PHE A 131 19.93 135.26 6.42
N LYS A 132 20.94 135.67 5.65
CA LYS A 132 21.36 134.96 4.43
C LYS A 132 21.87 133.56 4.76
N LYS A 133 22.73 133.41 5.79
CA LYS A 133 23.21 132.12 6.27
C LYS A 133 22.07 131.22 6.75
N GLU A 134 21.08 131.77 7.43
CA GLU A 134 19.89 131.02 7.87
C GLU A 134 19.07 130.53 6.66
N LYS A 135 18.82 131.41 5.67
CA LYS A 135 18.15 131.03 4.42
C LYS A 135 18.92 129.98 3.63
N GLU A 136 20.22 130.15 3.47
CA GLU A 136 21.10 129.18 2.81
C GLU A 136 21.08 127.84 3.53
N ALA A 137 21.19 127.84 4.87
CA ALA A 137 21.07 126.63 5.67
C ALA A 137 19.71 125.93 5.50
N THR A 138 18.61 126.69 5.39
CA THR A 138 17.28 126.10 5.11
C THR A 138 17.20 125.51 3.70
N MET A 139 17.79 126.17 2.68
CA MET A 139 17.82 125.65 1.31
C MET A 139 18.71 124.41 1.19
N ASP A 140 19.86 124.40 1.86
CA ASP A 140 20.76 123.25 1.92
C ASP A 140 20.11 122.05 2.63
N ALA A 141 19.35 122.29 3.71
CA ALA A 141 18.56 121.26 4.37
C ALA A 141 17.48 120.65 3.44
N VAL A 142 16.82 121.47 2.61
CA VAL A 142 15.85 120.98 1.62
C VAL A 142 16.54 120.21 0.49
N MET A 143 17.67 120.72 0.00
CA MET A 143 18.43 120.08 -1.07
C MET A 143 19.04 118.74 -0.66
N THR A 144 19.58 118.65 0.56
CA THR A 144 20.05 117.38 1.15
C THR A 144 18.90 116.39 1.30
N ARG A 145 17.73 116.83 1.81
CA ARG A 145 16.52 115.99 1.87
C ARG A 145 16.07 115.49 0.50
N LYS A 146 16.10 116.35 -0.53
CA LYS A 146 15.77 115.97 -1.91
C LYS A 146 16.77 114.97 -2.49
N LYS A 147 18.06 115.14 -2.23
CA LYS A 147 19.12 114.18 -2.64
C LYS A 147 18.93 112.82 -1.95
N ILE A 148 18.66 112.82 -0.65
CA ILE A 148 18.38 111.59 0.12
C ILE A 148 17.14 110.88 -0.44
N MET A 149 16.07 111.62 -0.74
CA MET A 149 14.86 111.03 -1.33
C MET A 149 15.12 110.41 -2.70
N LYS A 150 15.87 111.09 -3.58
CA LYS A 150 16.25 110.54 -4.89
C LYS A 150 17.12 109.29 -4.76
N GLN A 151 18.06 109.27 -3.82
CA GLN A 151 18.87 108.06 -3.55
C GLN A 151 18.01 106.91 -3.03
N LYS A 152 17.07 107.19 -2.11
CA LYS A 152 16.11 106.20 -1.63
C LYS A 152 15.21 105.67 -2.74
N GLU A 153 14.78 106.52 -3.66
CA GLU A 153 13.97 106.14 -4.83
C GLU A 153 14.77 105.25 -5.81
N MET A 154 16.04 105.56 -6.09
CA MET A 154 16.89 104.68 -6.90
C MET A 154 17.14 103.33 -6.23
N VAL A 155 17.41 103.32 -4.93
CA VAL A 155 17.57 102.08 -4.15
C VAL A 155 16.27 101.28 -4.14
N TRP A 156 15.12 101.95 -3.98
CA TRP A 156 13.80 101.31 -4.01
C TRP A 156 13.50 100.71 -5.39
N ASN A 157 13.82 101.42 -6.48
CA ASN A 157 13.60 100.94 -7.84
C ASN A 157 14.52 99.76 -8.20
N ASN A 158 15.78 99.77 -7.75
CA ASN A 158 16.72 98.66 -7.95
C ASN A 158 16.37 97.44 -7.10
N ASN A 159 15.86 97.65 -5.89
CA ASN A 159 15.42 96.59 -4.98
C ASN A 159 13.96 96.19 -5.19
N LYS A 160 13.30 96.75 -6.20
CA LYS A 160 11.95 96.35 -6.57
C LYS A 160 12.00 94.88 -6.98
N LYS A 161 11.33 94.03 -6.21
CA LYS A 161 11.20 92.61 -6.54
C LYS A 161 10.56 92.48 -7.92
N LEU A 162 11.05 91.50 -8.68
CA LEU A 162 10.44 91.16 -9.95
C LEU A 162 8.99 90.77 -9.70
N SER A 163 8.13 91.13 -10.64
CA SER A 163 6.75 90.66 -10.60
C SER A 163 6.73 89.14 -10.67
N ASP A 164 5.78 88.47 -10.02
CA ASP A 164 5.65 87.00 -10.04
C ASP A 164 5.64 86.46 -11.49
N LEU A 165 5.07 87.24 -12.43
CA LEU A 165 5.09 86.92 -13.86
C LEU A 165 6.50 86.99 -14.48
N GLU A 166 7.32 87.93 -14.05
CA GLU A 166 8.71 88.10 -14.49
C GLU A 166 9.62 87.04 -13.89
N GLU A 167 9.39 86.63 -12.65
CA GLU A 167 10.10 85.51 -12.01
C GLU A 167 9.82 84.19 -12.73
N VAL A 168 8.54 83.89 -12.99
CA VAL A 168 8.15 82.71 -13.78
C VAL A 168 8.73 82.77 -15.21
N ALA A 169 8.77 83.95 -15.84
CA ALA A 169 9.40 84.12 -17.14
C ALA A 169 10.91 83.85 -17.09
N LYS A 170 11.60 84.30 -16.04
CA LYS A 170 13.03 84.02 -15.80
C LYS A 170 13.30 82.55 -15.58
N GLU A 171 12.51 81.86 -14.76
CA GLU A 171 12.65 80.42 -14.53
C GLU A 171 12.44 79.62 -15.82
N ARG A 172 11.42 79.98 -16.61
CA ARG A 172 11.19 79.36 -17.92
C ARG A 172 12.37 79.57 -18.86
N ALA A 173 12.91 80.79 -18.93
CA ALA A 173 14.08 81.10 -19.72
C ALA A 173 15.32 80.31 -19.25
N GLN A 174 15.54 80.21 -17.94
CA GLN A 174 16.62 79.42 -17.36
C GLN A 174 16.46 77.92 -17.64
N ASN A 175 15.27 77.36 -17.46
CA ASN A 175 14.98 75.97 -17.77
C ASN A 175 15.21 75.67 -19.27
N LEU A 176 14.84 76.61 -20.15
CA LEU A 176 15.09 76.50 -21.58
C LEU A 176 16.60 76.53 -21.89
N LEU A 177 17.35 77.46 -21.28
CA LEU A 177 18.80 77.52 -21.42
C LEU A 177 19.49 76.26 -20.87
N GLN A 178 19.07 75.77 -19.71
CA GLN A 178 19.58 74.52 -19.14
C GLN A 178 19.28 73.33 -20.03
N ARG A 179 18.08 73.24 -20.59
CA ARG A 179 17.71 72.20 -21.55
C ARG A 179 18.56 72.28 -22.81
N ALA A 180 18.76 73.48 -23.37
CA ALA A 180 19.60 73.68 -24.53
C ALA A 180 21.05 73.28 -24.25
N ASN A 181 21.59 73.66 -23.08
CA ASN A 181 22.93 73.26 -22.65
C ASN A 181 23.04 71.74 -22.48
N LYS A 182 22.07 71.06 -21.85
CA LYS A 182 22.06 69.60 -21.72
C LYS A 182 22.09 68.90 -23.08
N LEU A 183 21.25 69.34 -24.01
CA LEU A 183 21.23 68.79 -25.38
C LEU A 183 22.55 69.02 -26.12
N ARG A 184 23.25 70.12 -25.84
CA ARG A 184 24.58 70.38 -26.40
C ARG A 184 25.61 69.41 -25.81
N MET A 185 25.63 69.25 -24.49
CA MET A 185 26.53 68.31 -23.81
C MET A 185 26.26 66.87 -24.28
N GLU A 186 25.01 66.43 -24.39
CA GLU A 186 24.65 65.09 -24.90
C GLU A 186 25.10 64.83 -26.35
N GLN A 187 25.35 65.88 -27.12
CA GLN A 187 25.89 65.75 -28.48
C GLN A 187 27.41 65.59 -28.50
N GLU A 188 28.11 65.95 -27.42
CA GLU A 188 29.56 65.77 -27.31
C GLU A 188 29.90 64.27 -27.35
N GLU A 189 30.88 63.90 -28.18
CA GLU A 189 31.21 62.50 -28.48
C GLU A 189 31.64 61.73 -27.22
N GLU A 190 32.43 62.37 -26.36
CA GLU A 190 32.88 61.80 -25.08
C GLU A 190 31.69 61.41 -24.17
N LEU A 191 30.66 62.26 -24.10
CA LEU A 191 29.46 61.98 -23.30
C LEU A 191 28.59 60.89 -23.91
N ARG A 192 28.57 60.75 -25.25
CA ARG A 192 27.92 59.63 -25.93
C ARG A 192 28.65 58.31 -25.66
N ASP A 193 29.97 58.30 -25.69
CA ASP A 193 30.78 57.12 -25.38
C ASP A 193 30.61 56.70 -23.92
N MET A 194 30.62 57.66 -22.99
CA MET A 194 30.31 57.40 -21.59
C MET A 194 28.89 56.85 -21.41
N SER A 195 27.91 57.39 -22.13
CA SER A 195 26.53 56.89 -22.11
C SER A 195 26.45 55.44 -22.62
N LYS A 196 27.24 55.08 -23.65
CA LYS A 196 27.35 53.71 -24.16
C LYS A 196 27.98 52.77 -23.12
N ILE A 197 29.04 53.20 -22.43
CA ILE A 197 29.66 52.42 -21.35
C ILE A 197 28.66 52.19 -20.21
N ILE A 198 27.93 53.24 -19.78
CA ILE A 198 26.89 53.13 -18.75
C ILE A 198 25.79 52.15 -19.18
N LEU A 199 25.35 52.22 -20.44
CA LEU A 199 24.34 51.29 -20.96
C LEU A 199 24.86 49.85 -20.95
N ASN A 200 26.09 49.61 -21.38
CA ASN A 200 26.70 48.28 -21.34
C ASN A 200 26.81 47.77 -19.90
N ALA A 201 27.23 48.61 -18.95
CA ALA A 201 27.28 48.25 -17.54
C ALA A 201 25.90 47.85 -16.99
N LYS A 202 24.83 48.58 -17.37
CA LYS A 202 23.44 48.20 -17.03
C LYS A 202 23.06 46.85 -17.64
N CYS A 203 23.38 46.62 -18.90
CA CYS A 203 23.13 45.33 -19.57
C CYS A 203 23.87 44.18 -18.89
N HIS A 204 25.12 44.37 -18.48
CA HIS A 204 25.89 43.39 -17.73
C HIS A 204 25.27 43.10 -16.36
N ALA A 205 24.90 44.13 -15.61
CA ALA A 205 24.24 43.95 -14.31
C ALA A 205 22.93 43.15 -14.42
N ILE A 206 22.12 43.42 -15.45
CA ILE A 206 20.89 42.65 -15.72
C ILE A 206 21.23 41.21 -16.09
N ARG A 207 22.21 41.00 -16.97
CA ARG A 207 22.63 39.65 -17.38
C ARG A 207 23.15 38.83 -16.20
N ASP A 208 23.96 39.44 -15.33
CA ASP A 208 24.51 38.77 -14.16
C ASP A 208 23.39 38.36 -13.19
N ALA A 209 22.41 39.25 -12.97
CA ALA A 209 21.20 38.92 -12.20
C ALA A 209 20.42 37.75 -12.81
N GLN A 210 20.22 37.75 -14.13
CA GLN A 210 19.55 36.65 -14.84
C GLN A 210 20.32 35.33 -14.77
N ILE A 211 21.66 35.37 -14.82
CA ILE A 211 22.49 34.18 -14.66
C ILE A 211 22.32 33.59 -13.25
N LEU A 212 22.33 34.44 -12.22
CA LEU A 212 22.10 34.00 -10.84
C LEU A 212 20.69 33.42 -10.66
N GLU A 213 19.66 34.07 -11.21
CA GLU A 213 18.28 33.58 -11.19
C GLU A 213 18.17 32.21 -11.88
N LYS A 214 18.76 32.06 -13.07
CA LYS A 214 18.78 30.77 -13.79
C LYS A 214 19.49 29.68 -12.98
N GLN A 215 20.62 30.00 -12.34
CA GLN A 215 21.33 29.04 -11.48
C GLN A 215 20.49 28.64 -10.26
N GLN A 216 19.75 29.58 -9.68
CA GLN A 216 18.86 29.30 -8.56
C GLN A 216 17.70 28.39 -9.00
N ILE A 217 17.04 28.72 -10.11
CA ILE A 217 15.97 27.89 -10.69
C ILE A 217 16.48 26.47 -10.97
N GLN A 218 17.67 26.33 -11.56
CA GLN A 218 18.25 25.01 -11.81
C GLN A 218 18.47 24.22 -10.51
N LYS A 219 18.99 24.85 -9.46
CA LYS A 219 19.16 24.19 -8.16
C LYS A 219 17.82 23.73 -7.57
N GLU A 220 16.79 24.57 -7.64
CA GLU A 220 15.46 24.24 -7.16
C GLU A 220 14.85 23.07 -7.95
N LEU A 221 14.99 23.08 -9.28
CA LEU A 221 14.59 21.96 -10.14
C LEU A 221 15.33 20.67 -9.78
N ASP A 222 16.66 20.72 -9.67
CA ASP A 222 17.49 19.54 -9.30
C ASP A 222 17.08 18.98 -7.92
N THR A 223 16.69 19.84 -6.97
CA THR A 223 16.22 19.39 -5.66
C THR A 223 14.86 18.71 -5.73
N GLU A 224 13.94 19.22 -6.55
CA GLU A 224 12.62 18.62 -6.72
C GLU A 224 12.70 17.31 -7.52
N GLU A 225 13.54 17.25 -8.57
CA GLU A 225 13.84 16.01 -9.29
C GLU A 225 14.36 14.92 -8.34
N LYS A 226 15.34 15.25 -7.49
CA LYS A 226 15.84 14.32 -6.46
C LYS A 226 14.75 13.86 -5.49
N ARG A 227 13.84 14.76 -5.10
CA ARG A 227 12.71 14.42 -4.23
C ARG A 227 11.74 13.46 -4.93
N LEU A 228 11.45 13.69 -6.20
CA LEU A 228 10.59 12.82 -7.01
C LEU A 228 11.25 11.45 -7.24
N ASP A 229 12.54 11.40 -7.54
CA ASP A 229 13.30 10.16 -7.69
C ASP A 229 13.27 9.31 -6.42
N GLN A 230 13.42 9.94 -5.25
CA GLN A 230 13.28 9.25 -3.96
C GLN A 230 11.86 8.71 -3.76
N MET A 231 10.83 9.47 -4.12
CA MET A 231 9.44 9.03 -4.03
C MET A 231 9.18 7.83 -4.94
N MET A 232 9.66 7.88 -6.19
CA MET A 232 9.55 6.79 -7.16
C MET A 232 10.30 5.53 -6.70
N GLU A 233 11.50 5.67 -6.13
CA GLU A 233 12.26 4.53 -5.62
C GLU A 233 11.57 3.88 -4.42
N VAL A 234 10.99 4.68 -3.51
CA VAL A 234 10.19 4.16 -2.40
C VAL A 234 8.95 3.40 -2.92
N GLU A 235 8.26 3.91 -3.94
CA GLU A 235 7.14 3.20 -4.56
C GLU A 235 7.57 1.90 -5.24
N ARG A 236 8.72 1.92 -5.94
CA ARG A 236 9.32 0.73 -6.54
C ARG A 236 9.63 -0.32 -5.47
N GLN A 237 10.27 0.07 -4.37
CA GLN A 237 10.58 -0.82 -3.25
C GLN A 237 9.31 -1.39 -2.62
N LYS A 238 8.28 -0.57 -2.38
CA LYS A 238 6.97 -1.04 -1.88
C LYS A 238 6.32 -2.04 -2.83
N SER A 239 6.47 -1.85 -4.15
CA SER A 239 5.96 -2.78 -5.16
C SER A 239 6.67 -4.14 -5.09
N ILE A 240 8.01 -4.11 -4.98
CA ILE A 240 8.82 -5.31 -4.81
C ILE A 240 8.46 -6.04 -3.51
N GLN A 241 8.35 -5.32 -2.39
CA GLN A 241 7.95 -5.89 -1.11
C GLN A 241 6.57 -6.58 -1.20
N ARG A 242 5.57 -5.93 -1.82
CA ARG A 242 4.26 -6.53 -2.06
C ARG A 242 4.35 -7.81 -2.87
N GLN A 243 5.18 -7.82 -3.92
CA GLN A 243 5.37 -9.01 -4.76
C GLN A 243 6.08 -10.13 -3.98
N GLU A 244 7.11 -9.82 -3.20
CA GLU A 244 7.83 -10.76 -2.36
C GLU A 244 6.93 -11.37 -1.28
N GLU A 245 6.03 -10.59 -0.68
CA GLU A 245 5.03 -11.08 0.27
C GLU A 245 4.06 -12.07 -0.37
N LEU A 246 3.60 -11.80 -1.59
CA LEU A 246 2.77 -12.74 -2.36
C LEU A 246 3.55 -14.02 -2.67
N ASP A 247 4.81 -13.91 -3.07
CA ASP A 247 5.67 -15.06 -3.34
C ASP A 247 6.00 -15.86 -2.06
N ARG A 248 6.10 -15.18 -0.93
CA ARG A 248 6.26 -15.82 0.39
C ARG A 248 5.01 -16.63 0.74
N LYS A 249 3.82 -16.05 0.61
CA LYS A 249 2.54 -16.74 0.83
C LYS A 249 2.39 -17.96 -0.07
N ARG A 250 2.67 -17.82 -1.38
CA ARG A 250 2.66 -18.96 -2.34
C ARG A 250 3.68 -20.05 -1.99
N ARG A 251 4.85 -19.68 -1.45
CA ARG A 251 5.85 -20.65 -0.95
C ARG A 251 5.34 -21.37 0.30
N GLU A 252 4.76 -20.65 1.25
CA GLU A 252 4.18 -21.23 2.47
C GLU A 252 3.06 -22.23 2.15
N GLU A 253 2.16 -21.88 1.22
CA GLU A 253 1.10 -22.79 0.75
C GLU A 253 1.66 -24.07 0.12
N ARG A 254 2.68 -23.95 -0.74
CA ARG A 254 3.37 -25.13 -1.31
C ARG A 254 4.02 -26.00 -0.23
N ILE A 255 4.62 -25.39 0.78
CA ILE A 255 5.22 -26.13 1.91
C ILE A 255 4.13 -26.83 2.72
N ARG A 256 2.99 -26.18 2.98
CA ARG A 256 1.84 -26.80 3.67
C ARG A 256 1.29 -27.98 2.86
N GLY A 257 1.07 -27.81 1.56
CA GLY A 257 0.63 -28.88 0.67
C GLY A 257 1.62 -30.06 0.65
N ARG A 258 2.92 -29.78 0.56
CA ARG A 258 3.97 -30.82 0.66
C ARG A 258 3.90 -31.57 1.99
N ARG A 259 3.76 -30.87 3.11
CA ARG A 259 3.65 -31.50 4.44
C ARG A 259 2.45 -32.44 4.53
N GLN A 260 1.29 -32.02 4.02
CA GLN A 260 0.09 -32.87 4.00
C GLN A 260 0.29 -34.14 3.16
N ILE A 261 0.94 -34.04 2.00
CA ILE A 261 1.24 -35.21 1.17
C ILE A 261 2.19 -36.17 1.88
N VAL A 262 3.21 -35.64 2.56
CA VAL A 262 4.14 -36.48 3.36
C VAL A 262 3.40 -37.19 4.48
N GLU A 263 2.54 -36.49 5.23
CA GLU A 263 1.71 -37.09 6.27
C GLU A 263 0.77 -38.19 5.72
N GLN A 264 0.20 -37.98 4.52
CA GLN A 264 -0.60 -39.01 3.84
C GLN A 264 0.24 -40.23 3.44
N MET A 265 1.47 -40.04 2.96
CA MET A 265 2.37 -41.14 2.63
C MET A 265 2.75 -41.95 3.87
N GLU A 266 3.03 -41.28 4.99
CA GLU A 266 3.33 -41.92 6.28
C GLU A 266 2.12 -42.75 6.76
N LYS A 267 0.91 -42.19 6.79
CA LYS A 267 -0.31 -42.94 7.16
C LYS A 267 -0.57 -44.15 6.26
N ASN A 268 -0.41 -44.00 4.95
CA ASN A 268 -0.58 -45.12 4.01
C ASN A 268 0.50 -46.20 4.22
N GLN A 269 1.71 -45.81 4.60
CA GLN A 269 2.79 -46.74 4.90
C GLN A 269 2.51 -47.51 6.20
N GLU A 270 2.03 -46.82 7.24
CA GLU A 270 1.58 -47.43 8.49
C GLU A 270 0.44 -48.42 8.24
N GLU A 271 -0.59 -48.04 7.48
CA GLU A 271 -1.70 -48.93 7.12
C GLU A 271 -1.22 -50.17 6.36
N ARG A 272 -0.29 -50.01 5.41
CA ARG A 272 0.33 -51.15 4.71
C ARG A 272 1.11 -52.07 5.64
N SER A 273 1.81 -51.51 6.63
CA SER A 273 2.54 -52.31 7.61
C SER A 273 1.58 -53.12 8.49
N LEU A 274 0.50 -52.50 8.99
CA LEU A 274 -0.54 -53.18 9.76
C LEU A 274 -1.22 -54.30 8.96
N LEU A 275 -1.54 -54.06 7.69
CA LEU A 275 -2.10 -55.09 6.79
C LEU A 275 -1.10 -56.21 6.46
N ALA A 276 0.20 -55.95 6.50
CA ALA A 276 1.22 -56.98 6.36
C ALA A 276 1.30 -57.85 7.62
N GLU A 277 1.30 -57.22 8.80
CA GLU A 277 1.27 -57.91 10.09
C GLU A 277 0.02 -58.79 10.24
N GLN A 278 -1.16 -58.30 9.84
CA GLN A 278 -2.40 -59.09 9.86
C GLN A 278 -2.31 -60.34 8.97
N ARG A 279 -1.78 -60.19 7.74
CA ARG A 279 -1.59 -61.34 6.83
C ARG A 279 -0.56 -62.33 7.37
N GLU A 280 0.46 -61.85 8.07
CA GLU A 280 1.45 -62.72 8.71
C GLU A 280 0.82 -63.51 9.86
N GLN A 281 -0.01 -62.87 10.70
CA GLN A 281 -0.78 -63.56 11.74
C GLN A 281 -1.75 -64.60 11.16
N GLU A 282 -2.48 -64.27 10.08
CA GLU A 282 -3.35 -65.25 9.40
C GLU A 282 -2.56 -66.43 8.83
N LYS A 283 -1.37 -66.16 8.27
CA LYS A 283 -0.48 -67.21 7.76
C LYS A 283 0.03 -68.10 8.90
N GLU A 284 0.43 -67.52 10.02
CA GLU A 284 0.84 -68.27 11.22
C GLU A 284 -0.30 -69.17 11.72
N GLN A 285 -1.52 -68.63 11.85
CA GLN A 285 -2.70 -69.42 12.24
C GLN A 285 -2.98 -70.56 11.26
N MET A 286 -2.83 -70.32 9.94
CA MET A 286 -3.00 -71.38 8.93
C MET A 286 -1.92 -72.46 9.05
N LEU A 287 -0.67 -72.08 9.33
CA LEU A 287 0.43 -73.01 9.53
C LEU A 287 0.21 -73.86 10.79
N GLU A 288 -0.18 -73.24 11.91
CA GLU A 288 -0.53 -73.96 13.13
C GLU A 288 -1.67 -74.95 12.91
N TYR A 289 -2.70 -74.56 12.17
CA TYR A 289 -3.81 -75.45 11.82
C TYR A 289 -3.36 -76.62 10.93
N MET A 290 -2.51 -76.37 9.94
CA MET A 290 -1.91 -77.42 9.11
C MET A 290 -1.04 -78.37 9.92
N GLU A 291 -0.26 -77.86 10.87
CA GLU A 291 0.58 -78.66 11.76
C GLU A 291 -0.27 -79.56 12.67
N GLN A 292 -1.36 -79.02 13.25
CA GLN A 292 -2.31 -79.81 14.04
C GLN A 292 -2.93 -80.95 13.21
N LEU A 293 -3.33 -80.67 11.96
CA LEU A 293 -3.88 -81.69 11.08
C LEU A 293 -2.84 -82.77 10.73
N GLN A 294 -1.59 -82.37 10.46
CA GLN A 294 -0.49 -83.30 10.23
C GLN A 294 -0.21 -84.16 11.46
N GLU A 295 -0.24 -83.59 12.66
CA GLU A 295 -0.11 -84.35 13.91
C GLU A 295 -1.25 -85.35 14.10
N GLU A 296 -2.49 -84.95 13.82
CA GLU A 296 -3.65 -85.83 13.90
C GLU A 296 -3.53 -86.99 12.90
N ASP A 297 -3.13 -86.71 11.66
CA ASP A 297 -2.85 -87.73 10.63
C ASP A 297 -1.75 -88.70 11.07
N LEU A 298 -0.67 -88.20 11.68
CA LEU A 298 0.39 -89.04 12.24
C LEU A 298 -0.15 -89.94 13.37
N LYS A 299 -0.93 -89.38 14.31
CA LYS A 299 -1.57 -90.14 15.40
C LYS A 299 -2.55 -91.18 14.87
N ASP A 300 -3.30 -90.86 13.81
CA ASP A 300 -4.20 -91.79 13.10
C ASP A 300 -3.41 -92.94 12.45
N MET A 301 -2.31 -92.62 11.78
CA MET A 301 -1.42 -93.60 11.15
C MET A 301 -0.78 -94.51 12.19
N GLU A 302 -0.30 -93.97 13.32
CA GLU A 302 0.20 -94.74 14.45
C GLU A 302 -0.88 -95.67 15.01
N ARG A 303 -2.11 -95.17 15.24
CA ARG A 303 -3.24 -96.00 15.68
C ARG A 303 -3.52 -97.15 14.71
N ARG A 304 -3.55 -96.87 13.40
CA ARG A 304 -3.73 -97.89 12.35
C ARG A 304 -2.58 -98.90 12.35
N GLN A 305 -1.33 -98.47 12.52
CA GLN A 305 -0.19 -99.37 12.64
C GLN A 305 -0.28 -100.26 13.87
N GLN A 306 -0.63 -99.70 15.03
CA GLN A 306 -0.83 -100.46 16.26
C GLN A 306 -1.96 -101.48 16.12
N GLN A 307 -3.09 -101.10 15.50
CA GLN A 307 -4.18 -102.02 15.19
C GLN A 307 -3.75 -103.14 14.23
N LYS A 308 -3.01 -102.81 13.17
CA LYS A 308 -2.42 -103.80 12.26
C LYS A 308 -1.51 -104.77 13.00
N LEU A 309 -0.64 -104.29 13.89
CA LEU A 309 0.24 -105.14 14.71
C LEU A 309 -0.55 -106.05 15.65
N LYS A 310 -1.57 -105.53 16.34
CA LYS A 310 -2.46 -106.33 17.20
C LYS A 310 -3.17 -107.42 16.40
N MET A 311 -3.73 -107.07 15.25
CA MET A 311 -4.39 -108.02 14.36
C MET A 311 -3.43 -109.07 13.81
N GLN A 312 -2.21 -108.68 13.41
CA GLN A 312 -1.18 -109.63 12.99
C GLN A 312 -0.77 -110.59 14.11
N ALA A 313 -0.63 -110.10 15.35
CA ALA A 313 -0.32 -110.93 16.50
C ALA A 313 -1.46 -111.94 16.77
N GLU A 314 -2.71 -111.51 16.64
CA GLU A 314 -3.87 -112.39 16.81
C GLU A 314 -3.98 -113.44 15.71
N ILE A 315 -3.78 -113.05 14.44
CA ILE A 315 -3.73 -114.01 13.31
C ILE A 315 -2.63 -115.05 13.52
N LYS A 316 -1.44 -114.64 14.00
CA LYS A 316 -0.36 -115.58 14.33
C LYS A 316 -0.79 -116.58 15.41
N ARG A 317 -1.40 -116.11 16.50
CA ARG A 317 -1.93 -116.99 17.56
C ARG A 317 -2.95 -118.00 17.03
N ILE A 318 -3.95 -117.52 16.27
CA ILE A 318 -4.98 -118.38 15.68
C ILE A 318 -4.37 -119.39 14.69
N ASN A 319 -3.38 -118.98 13.87
CA ASN A 319 -2.69 -119.88 12.95
C ASN A 319 -1.88 -120.93 13.70
N ASP A 320 -1.17 -120.56 14.78
CA ASP A 320 -0.41 -121.49 15.62
C ASP A 320 -1.35 -122.49 16.30
N GLU A 321 -2.51 -122.05 16.78
CA GLU A 321 -3.56 -122.92 17.34
C GLU A 321 -4.15 -123.86 16.28
N ASN A 322 -4.47 -123.37 15.09
CA ASN A 322 -4.94 -124.21 13.98
C ASN A 322 -3.88 -125.22 13.54
N GLN A 323 -2.60 -124.84 13.52
CA GLN A 323 -1.51 -125.78 13.23
C GLN A 323 -1.42 -126.89 14.27
N LYS A 324 -1.55 -126.55 15.56
CA LYS A 324 -1.60 -127.55 16.65
C LYS A 324 -2.78 -128.50 16.47
N GLN A 325 -3.99 -127.97 16.25
CA GLN A 325 -5.19 -128.79 16.01
C GLN A 325 -5.03 -129.69 14.78
N LYS A 326 -4.45 -129.17 13.69
CA LYS A 326 -4.16 -129.98 12.49
C LYS A 326 -3.14 -131.08 12.78
N ALA A 327 -2.11 -130.80 13.57
CA ALA A 327 -1.12 -131.79 13.98
C ALA A 327 -1.74 -132.88 14.88
N GLU A 328 -2.64 -132.50 15.79
CA GLU A 328 -3.41 -133.44 16.62
C GLU A 328 -4.33 -134.33 15.78
N LEU A 329 -5.06 -133.76 14.82
CA LEU A 329 -5.89 -134.52 13.88
C LEU A 329 -5.05 -135.49 13.03
N LEU A 330 -3.91 -135.03 12.51
CA LEU A 330 -2.97 -135.89 11.77
C LEU A 330 -2.42 -137.01 12.65
N ALA A 331 -2.18 -136.78 13.95
CA ALA A 331 -1.76 -137.82 14.87
C ALA A 331 -2.88 -138.85 15.11
N GLN A 332 -4.14 -138.40 15.23
CA GLN A 332 -5.30 -139.29 15.35
C GLN A 332 -5.56 -140.09 14.07
N GLU A 333 -5.44 -139.48 12.89
CA GLU A 333 -5.55 -140.15 11.60
C GLU A 333 -4.47 -141.23 11.45
N LYS A 334 -3.22 -140.92 11.81
CA LYS A 334 -2.12 -141.92 11.83
C LYS A 334 -2.42 -143.10 12.75
N LEU A 335 -3.01 -142.86 13.92
CA LEU A 335 -3.41 -143.93 14.83
C LEU A 335 -4.55 -144.76 14.22
N ALA A 336 -5.55 -144.12 13.61
CA ALA A 336 -6.64 -144.82 12.93
C ALA A 336 -6.13 -145.66 11.74
N ASP A 337 -5.23 -145.12 10.92
CA ASP A 337 -4.61 -145.83 9.81
C ASP A 337 -3.78 -147.03 10.28
N GLN A 338 -3.05 -146.89 11.40
CA GLN A 338 -2.37 -148.03 12.03
C GLN A 338 -3.37 -149.12 12.44
N MET A 339 -4.51 -148.75 13.03
CA MET A 339 -5.56 -149.71 13.38
C MET A 339 -6.18 -150.39 12.15
N VAL A 340 -6.41 -149.65 11.06
CA VAL A 340 -6.89 -150.21 9.79
C VAL A 340 -5.85 -151.14 9.16
N MET A 341 -4.56 -150.78 9.19
CA MET A 341 -3.47 -151.62 8.72
C MET A 341 -3.34 -152.91 9.55
N GLU A 342 -3.49 -152.85 10.86
CA GLU A 342 -3.50 -154.05 11.70
C GLU A 342 -4.73 -154.93 11.43
N PHE A 343 -5.90 -154.33 11.22
CA PHE A 343 -7.13 -155.05 10.89
C PHE A 343 -7.02 -155.75 9.53
N THR A 344 -6.49 -155.06 8.51
CA THR A 344 -6.26 -155.64 7.17
C THR A 344 -5.21 -156.74 7.20
N LYS A 345 -4.09 -156.59 7.93
CA LYS A 345 -3.12 -157.66 8.15
C LYS A 345 -3.74 -158.90 8.80
N LYS A 346 -4.57 -158.71 9.83
CA LYS A 346 -5.29 -159.82 10.50
C LYS A 346 -6.31 -160.49 9.58
N LYS A 347 -6.96 -159.74 8.69
CA LYS A 347 -7.88 -160.28 7.68
C LYS A 347 -7.13 -161.10 6.61
N MET A 348 -6.04 -160.56 6.08
CA MET A 348 -5.17 -161.24 5.11
C MET A 348 -4.58 -162.54 5.68
N ALA A 349 -4.19 -162.56 6.96
CA ALA A 349 -3.68 -163.76 7.61
C ALA A 349 -4.75 -164.87 7.68
N ARG A 350 -6.01 -164.53 8.02
CA ARG A 350 -7.11 -165.50 8.05
C ARG A 350 -7.48 -166.02 6.67
N GLU A 351 -7.47 -165.15 5.65
CA GLU A 351 -7.74 -165.56 4.26
C GLU A 351 -6.62 -166.46 3.73
N ALA A 352 -5.35 -166.18 4.06
CA ALA A 352 -4.22 -167.03 3.71
C ALA A 352 -4.25 -168.41 4.40
N GLU A 353 -4.66 -168.47 5.67
CA GLU A 353 -4.89 -169.74 6.38
C GLU A 353 -6.00 -170.57 5.71
N PHE A 354 -7.10 -169.92 5.31
CA PHE A 354 -8.22 -170.58 4.64
C PHE A 354 -7.87 -171.07 3.22
N GLU A 355 -7.06 -170.31 2.48
CA GLU A 355 -6.59 -170.69 1.14
C GLU A 355 -5.59 -171.86 1.20
N ALA A 356 -4.72 -171.89 2.20
CA ALA A 356 -3.80 -173.02 2.44
C ALA A 356 -4.55 -174.33 2.79
N GLU A 357 -5.66 -174.25 3.54
CA GLU A 357 -6.51 -175.41 3.80
C GLU A 357 -7.22 -175.91 2.52
N GLN A 358 -7.75 -175.01 1.69
CA GLN A 358 -8.37 -175.39 0.42
C GLN A 358 -7.37 -176.01 -0.56
N GLU A 359 -6.13 -175.51 -0.61
CA GLU A 359 -5.08 -176.09 -1.45
C GLU A 359 -4.69 -177.51 -1.02
N ARG A 360 -4.69 -177.82 0.28
CA ARG A 360 -4.43 -179.19 0.76
C ARG A 360 -5.50 -180.15 0.28
N ILE A 361 -6.76 -179.75 0.36
CA ILE A 361 -7.90 -180.55 -0.10
C ILE A 361 -7.87 -180.74 -1.64
N ARG A 362 -7.47 -179.71 -2.41
CA ARG A 362 -7.31 -179.85 -3.87
C ARG A 362 -6.18 -180.80 -4.26
N ARG A 363 -5.01 -180.70 -3.60
CA ARG A 363 -3.85 -181.57 -3.87
C ARG A 363 -4.13 -183.05 -3.56
N GLU A 364 -4.99 -183.34 -2.58
CA GLU A 364 -5.41 -184.72 -2.29
C GLU A 364 -6.36 -185.27 -3.38
N LYS A 365 -7.35 -184.47 -3.79
CA LYS A 365 -8.29 -184.83 -4.86
C LYS A 365 -7.62 -185.02 -6.21
N GLU A 366 -6.59 -184.23 -6.53
CA GLU A 366 -5.82 -184.40 -7.78
C GLU A 366 -5.00 -185.70 -7.82
N LYS A 367 -4.43 -186.14 -6.69
CA LYS A 367 -3.68 -187.41 -6.62
C LYS A 367 -4.58 -188.63 -6.86
N GLU A 368 -5.85 -188.56 -6.47
CA GLU A 368 -6.83 -189.63 -6.66
C GLU A 368 -7.35 -189.69 -8.11
N ILE A 369 -7.57 -188.52 -8.74
CA ILE A 369 -7.96 -188.40 -10.15
C ILE A 369 -6.83 -188.83 -11.09
N ALA A 370 -5.57 -188.52 -10.76
CA ALA A 370 -4.40 -188.98 -11.55
C ALA A 370 -4.28 -190.51 -11.59
N ARG A 371 -4.62 -191.19 -10.49
CA ARG A 371 -4.63 -192.66 -10.42
C ARG A 371 -5.72 -193.29 -11.29
N LEU A 372 -6.91 -192.68 -11.33
CA LEU A 372 -8.05 -193.16 -12.11
C LEU A 372 -7.88 -192.90 -13.62
N ARG A 373 -7.23 -191.80 -14.03
CA ARG A 373 -6.89 -191.55 -15.45
C ARG A 373 -5.87 -192.54 -16.00
N ALA A 374 -4.83 -192.87 -15.24
CA ALA A 374 -3.79 -193.82 -15.67
C ALA A 374 -4.31 -195.26 -15.86
N MET A 375 -5.46 -195.60 -15.27
CA MET A 375 -6.10 -196.92 -15.43
C MET A 375 -7.07 -196.96 -16.61
N GLN A 376 -7.72 -195.84 -16.94
CA GLN A 376 -8.61 -195.72 -18.10
C GLN A 376 -7.84 -195.64 -19.43
N GLU A 377 -6.67 -195.00 -19.44
CA GLU A 377 -5.82 -194.84 -20.63
C GLU A 377 -5.28 -196.20 -21.15
N LYS A 378 -4.94 -197.13 -20.25
CA LYS A 378 -4.46 -198.49 -20.61
C LYS A 378 -5.51 -199.42 -21.24
N VAL A 379 -6.80 -199.12 -21.08
CA VAL A 379 -7.91 -199.90 -21.66
C VAL A 379 -8.35 -199.30 -23.00
N GLN A 380 -8.19 -197.98 -23.19
CA GLN A 380 -8.48 -197.30 -24.45
C GLN A 380 -7.42 -197.56 -25.53
N ASP A 381 -6.15 -197.78 -25.14
CA ASP A 381 -5.07 -198.15 -26.09
C ASP A 381 -5.21 -199.56 -26.70
N TYR A 382 -5.99 -200.47 -26.10
CA TYR A 382 -6.25 -201.81 -26.67
C TYR A 382 -7.48 -201.86 -27.62
N GLN A 383 -8.33 -200.84 -27.59
CA GLN A 383 -9.53 -200.76 -28.45
C GLN A 383 -9.32 -199.90 -29.71
N ALA A 384 -8.17 -199.22 -29.83
CA ALA A 384 -7.87 -198.33 -30.95
C ALA A 384 -7.17 -199.00 -32.17
N GLU A 385 -6.82 -200.30 -32.10
CA GLU A 385 -6.13 -201.02 -33.20
C GLU A 385 -7.05 -201.90 -34.10
N GLN A 386 -8.38 -201.92 -33.93
CA GLN A 386 -9.30 -202.61 -34.86
C GLN A 386 -10.59 -201.81 -35.13
N LEU A 387 -10.84 -201.50 -36.42
CA LEU A 387 -12.11 -200.99 -37.04
C LEU A 387 -12.41 -199.49 -36.81
N PHE A 388 -12.96 -198.67 -37.73
CA PHE A 388 -13.44 -198.81 -39.11
C PHE A 388 -13.85 -197.41 -39.63
N CYS A 389 -14.01 -197.29 -40.94
CA CYS A 389 -14.40 -196.11 -41.72
C CYS A 389 -15.81 -195.51 -41.45
N ALA A 390 -15.95 -194.24 -41.85
CA ALA A 390 -17.10 -193.58 -42.51
C ALA A 390 -18.23 -192.88 -41.71
N LEU A 391 -18.38 -191.59 -42.05
CA LEU A 391 -19.62 -190.81 -42.33
C LEU A 391 -20.45 -190.12 -41.20
N THR A 392 -20.58 -188.79 -41.38
CA THR A 392 -21.78 -187.92 -41.38
C THR A 392 -22.69 -187.72 -40.14
N GLY A 393 -22.98 -186.44 -39.85
CA GLY A 393 -24.38 -185.96 -39.72
C GLY A 393 -24.80 -185.22 -38.42
N PRO A 394 -25.84 -184.35 -38.43
CA PRO A 394 -26.01 -183.19 -37.52
C PRO A 394 -27.33 -183.13 -36.68
N LEU A 395 -27.34 -182.26 -35.63
CA LEU A 395 -28.50 -181.63 -34.89
C LEU A 395 -29.55 -182.62 -34.27
N PRO A 396 -30.58 -182.25 -33.43
CA PRO A 396 -31.11 -180.94 -32.96
C PRO A 396 -31.63 -180.84 -31.46
N THR A 397 -32.01 -179.61 -31.03
CA THR A 397 -33.18 -179.10 -30.20
C THR A 397 -33.73 -179.70 -28.86
N PHE A 398 -33.81 -178.82 -27.81
CA PHE A 398 -34.93 -178.43 -26.87
C PHE A 398 -35.77 -179.46 -26.02
N PRO A 399 -36.67 -179.06 -25.04
CA PRO A 399 -36.91 -177.81 -24.25
C PRO A 399 -37.22 -177.98 -22.71
N GLY A 400 -37.36 -176.86 -21.96
CA GLY A 400 -38.50 -176.65 -21.00
C GLY A 400 -38.27 -176.33 -19.49
N CYS A 401 -38.79 -175.15 -19.04
CA CYS A 401 -39.44 -174.80 -17.74
C CYS A 401 -38.63 -174.79 -16.41
N LEU A 402 -38.82 -173.95 -15.35
CA LEU A 402 -39.75 -172.85 -14.94
C LEU A 402 -39.22 -172.11 -13.66
N ALA A 403 -39.61 -170.82 -13.50
CA ALA A 403 -39.89 -169.99 -12.27
C ALA A 403 -38.84 -169.78 -11.14
N GLY A 404 -38.69 -168.62 -10.46
CA GLY A 404 -39.41 -167.32 -10.48
C GLY A 404 -38.88 -166.25 -9.48
N GLN A 405 -39.28 -164.98 -9.72
CA GLN A 405 -39.63 -163.79 -8.86
C GLN A 405 -38.72 -163.34 -7.66
N ALA A 406 -38.54 -162.07 -7.21
CA ALA A 406 -39.23 -160.75 -7.29
C ALA A 406 -38.22 -159.61 -6.85
N GLN A 407 -38.08 -158.42 -7.51
CA GLN A 407 -38.68 -157.06 -7.27
C GLN A 407 -38.16 -156.19 -6.06
N PRO A 408 -38.32 -154.82 -5.99
CA PRO A 408 -37.69 -153.77 -6.83
C PRO A 408 -37.36 -152.38 -6.13
N GLY A 409 -36.82 -151.40 -6.89
CA GLY A 409 -36.98 -149.92 -6.71
C GLY A 409 -35.73 -149.11 -6.29
N GLY A 410 -35.35 -147.93 -6.82
CA GLY A 410 -35.82 -147.04 -7.90
C GLY A 410 -35.02 -145.69 -7.99
N CYS A 411 -35.06 -145.05 -9.19
CA CYS A 411 -34.91 -143.60 -9.57
C CYS A 411 -33.55 -142.82 -9.42
N ARG A 412 -32.86 -142.42 -10.52
CA ARG A 412 -32.97 -141.21 -11.44
C ARG A 412 -32.16 -139.99 -10.90
N GLN A 413 -31.43 -139.14 -11.66
CA GLN A 413 -31.35 -138.82 -13.09
C GLN A 413 -30.04 -138.04 -13.44
N ARG A 414 -29.69 -138.01 -14.74
CA ARG A 414 -28.59 -137.25 -15.39
C ARG A 414 -28.94 -135.74 -15.51
N VAL A 415 -28.04 -134.83 -15.89
CA VAL A 415 -27.68 -134.46 -17.28
C VAL A 415 -26.50 -133.46 -17.29
N ALA A 416 -25.73 -133.49 -18.38
CA ALA A 416 -24.57 -132.66 -18.73
C ALA A 416 -24.89 -131.51 -19.70
N GLN A 417 -23.85 -130.72 -20.02
CA GLN A 417 -23.64 -129.78 -21.18
C GLN A 417 -23.84 -128.27 -20.89
N LYS A 418 -23.30 -127.28 -21.61
CA LYS A 418 -22.07 -127.02 -22.43
C LYS A 418 -22.33 -125.67 -23.16
N GLY A 419 -21.35 -124.75 -23.19
CA GLY A 419 -21.27 -123.61 -24.14
C GLY A 419 -22.08 -122.35 -23.79
N LYS A 420 -21.85 -121.15 -24.34
CA LYS A 420 -20.84 -120.59 -25.27
C LYS A 420 -21.21 -119.08 -25.46
N GLY A 421 -20.22 -118.21 -25.65
CA GLY A 421 -20.33 -116.92 -26.40
C GLY A 421 -20.96 -115.72 -25.66
N GLU A 422 -20.75 -114.46 -26.02
CA GLU A 422 -19.93 -113.79 -27.06
C GLU A 422 -20.21 -112.26 -27.01
N PHE A 423 -19.29 -111.43 -27.56
CA PHE A 423 -19.41 -110.01 -27.97
C PHE A 423 -19.66 -108.89 -26.92
N ALA A 424 -19.26 -107.62 -27.08
CA ALA A 424 -18.21 -106.85 -27.80
C ALA A 424 -18.47 -105.34 -27.55
N GLU A 425 -17.52 -104.51 -28.00
CA GLU A 425 -17.61 -103.03 -28.27
C GLU A 425 -17.63 -102.09 -27.06
N GLU A 426 -16.66 -101.18 -26.86
CA GLU A 426 -16.07 -100.07 -27.64
C GLU A 426 -16.59 -98.70 -27.16
N ASP A 427 -15.74 -97.67 -27.39
CA ASP A 427 -15.82 -96.25 -27.01
C ASP A 427 -15.38 -95.93 -25.56
N GLY A 428 -14.30 -95.19 -25.25
CA GLY A 428 -13.57 -94.19 -26.00
C GLY A 428 -13.82 -92.80 -25.39
N ASN A 429 -12.84 -92.17 -24.72
CA ASN A 429 -12.52 -90.75 -24.92
C ASN A 429 -11.25 -90.29 -24.20
N ARG A 430 -10.55 -89.35 -24.83
CA ARG A 430 -9.42 -88.55 -24.35
C ARG A 430 -9.91 -87.33 -23.56
N GLY A 431 -9.04 -86.79 -22.71
CA GLY A 431 -9.15 -85.48 -22.08
C GLY A 431 -8.06 -85.29 -21.05
#